data_AF-A0A1Q7W2L8-F1
#
_entry.id   AF-A0A1Q7W2L8-F1
#
_cell.length_a   1.000
_cell.length_b   1.000
_cell.length_c   1.000
_cell.angle_alpha   90.00
_cell.angle_beta   90.00
_cell.angle_gamma   90.00
#
_symmetry.space_group_name_H-M   'P 1'
#
loop_
_entity.id
_entity.type
_entity.pdbx_description
1 polymer ?
#
loop_
_entity_poly.entity_id
_entity_poly.type
_entity_poly.pdbx_seq_one_letter_code
_entity_poly.pdbx_strand_id
1 'polypeptide(L)'
;MHGRIWFPGNPWPDGHGLSEFAWSGRLDRRGRLWFDLHLRTLPYADEVGPRPGTDVESGWASASTWTAYDRATLSSTFWPDAATGVLAATRSIPFRFGDFRPQIRAADPLPVDPEGKPAVNLYLFGPGAVAEHEIEFTRQPAGGFTIVWTGRINPTPGASPVFDHEFRAEVSDVEFGPVRIPDGMPAREALVLLEKLIDPADTGTRFRLA
;
A
#
# COMPACT_ATOMS: atom_id res chain seq x y z
N MET A 1 -6.60 11.90 7.80
CA MET A 1 -5.89 10.61 7.71
C MET A 1 -4.95 10.50 8.88
N HIS A 2 -5.05 9.38 9.60
CA HIS A 2 -4.14 9.00 10.66
C HIS A 2 -3.75 7.54 10.42
N GLY A 3 -2.49 7.20 10.57
CA GLY A 3 -2.09 5.81 10.38
C GLY A 3 -0.74 5.50 10.98
N ARG A 4 -0.49 4.20 11.13
CA ARG A 4 0.71 3.64 11.72
C ARG A 4 1.06 2.32 11.06
N ILE A 5 2.35 2.00 11.00
CA ILE A 5 2.87 0.73 10.50
C ILE A 5 3.77 0.09 11.56
N TRP A 6 3.59 -1.21 11.77
CA TRP A 6 4.35 -2.03 12.69
C TRP A 6 5.19 -3.02 11.92
N PHE A 7 6.42 -3.20 12.40
CA PHE A 7 7.37 -4.18 11.92
C PHE A 7 7.79 -5.04 13.11
N PRO A 8 7.17 -6.22 13.33
CA PRO A 8 7.42 -7.03 14.51
C PRO A 8 8.90 -7.35 14.71
N GLY A 9 9.36 -7.24 15.95
CA GLY A 9 10.75 -7.48 16.34
C GLY A 9 11.71 -6.31 16.05
N ASN A 10 11.20 -5.18 15.54
CA ASN A 10 12.00 -3.96 15.46
C ASN A 10 12.03 -3.20 16.81
N PRO A 11 12.81 -2.11 16.93
CA PRO A 11 12.97 -1.38 18.18
C PRO A 11 11.75 -0.57 18.67
N TRP A 12 10.73 -0.36 17.83
CA TRP A 12 9.53 0.43 18.15
C TRP A 12 8.30 -0.47 18.24
N PRO A 13 7.96 -1.01 19.43
CA PRO A 13 6.82 -1.92 19.59
C PRO A 13 5.48 -1.26 19.24
N ASP A 14 5.38 0.06 19.45
CA ASP A 14 4.21 0.84 19.09
C ASP A 14 4.18 1.24 17.60
N GLY A 15 5.14 0.77 16.79
CA GLY A 15 5.20 1.03 15.34
C GLY A 15 5.71 2.42 14.99
N HIS A 16 5.41 2.86 13.77
CA HIS A 16 5.82 4.14 13.19
C HIS A 16 4.62 4.85 12.58
N GLY A 17 4.39 6.10 12.95
CA GLY A 17 3.38 6.95 12.34
C GLY A 17 3.64 7.19 10.86
N LEU A 18 2.59 7.49 10.12
CA LEU A 18 2.68 7.76 8.68
C LEU A 18 2.73 9.26 8.43
N SER A 19 3.70 9.68 7.61
CA SER A 19 3.74 11.05 7.08
C SER A 19 2.88 11.18 5.83
N GLU A 20 2.78 10.09 5.04
CA GLU A 20 2.05 10.07 3.77
C GLU A 20 1.28 8.75 3.64
N PHE A 21 0.04 8.84 3.15
CA PHE A 21 -0.71 7.70 2.66
C PHE A 21 -1.58 8.15 1.48
N ALA A 22 -1.56 7.39 0.39
CA ALA A 22 -2.44 7.63 -0.74
C ALA A 22 -2.99 6.31 -1.29
N TRP A 23 -4.27 6.33 -1.64
CA TRP A 23 -4.98 5.23 -2.30
C TRP A 23 -5.71 5.80 -3.51
N SER A 24 -5.41 5.29 -4.70
CA SER A 24 -5.98 5.75 -5.96
C SER A 24 -6.20 4.57 -6.91
N GLY A 25 -6.80 4.83 -8.06
CA GLY A 25 -7.13 3.79 -9.03
C GLY A 25 -6.45 3.99 -10.38
N ARG A 26 -6.29 2.90 -11.11
CA ARG A 26 -5.95 2.91 -12.53
C ARG A 26 -6.76 1.87 -13.29
N LEU A 27 -7.47 2.33 -14.32
CA LEU A 27 -8.17 1.45 -15.24
C LEU A 27 -7.16 0.95 -16.30
N ASP A 28 -7.18 -0.34 -16.60
CA ASP A 28 -6.43 -0.88 -17.74
C ASP A 28 -7.30 -1.03 -19.00
N ARG A 29 -6.66 -1.22 -20.15
CA ARG A 29 -7.35 -1.39 -21.45
C ARG A 29 -8.19 -2.67 -21.53
N ARG A 30 -8.04 -3.61 -20.59
CA ARG A 30 -8.87 -4.81 -20.48
C ARG A 30 -10.10 -4.57 -19.60
N GLY A 31 -10.28 -3.36 -19.08
CA GLY A 31 -11.40 -3.01 -18.21
C GLY A 31 -11.27 -3.64 -16.83
N ARG A 32 -10.05 -3.73 -16.30
CA ARG A 32 -9.77 -4.08 -14.89
C ARG A 32 -9.33 -2.85 -14.14
N LEU A 33 -9.74 -2.75 -12.88
CA LEU A 33 -9.30 -1.67 -11.98
C LEU A 33 -8.17 -2.18 -11.11
N TRP A 34 -7.10 -1.40 -11.05
CA TRP A 34 -5.95 -1.59 -10.18
C TRP A 34 -5.96 -0.50 -9.11
N PHE A 35 -5.67 -0.86 -7.87
CA PHE A 35 -5.41 0.10 -6.82
C PHE A 35 -3.93 0.39 -6.72
N ASP A 36 -3.62 1.68 -6.75
CA ASP A 36 -2.31 2.22 -6.54
C ASP A 36 -2.26 2.75 -5.09
N LEU A 37 -1.37 2.16 -4.29
CA LEU A 37 -1.13 2.48 -2.88
C LEU A 37 0.25 3.12 -2.69
N HIS A 38 0.32 4.06 -1.75
CA HIS A 38 1.55 4.67 -1.28
C HIS A 38 1.44 4.88 0.24
N LEU A 39 2.51 4.55 0.95
CA LEU A 39 2.69 4.79 2.37
C LEU A 39 4.13 5.20 2.63
N ARG A 40 4.32 6.19 3.49
CA ARG A 40 5.62 6.62 3.99
C ARG A 40 5.56 6.89 5.49
N THR A 41 6.54 6.40 6.23
CA THR A 41 6.61 6.65 7.67
C THR A 41 7.14 8.06 7.94
N LEU A 42 6.84 8.56 9.13
CA LEU A 42 7.62 9.61 9.76
C LEU A 42 9.10 9.19 9.87
N PRO A 43 10.03 10.16 9.98
CA PRO A 43 11.41 9.87 10.34
C PRO A 43 11.47 9.07 11.64
N TYR A 44 12.25 8.00 11.68
CA TYR A 44 12.39 7.19 12.89
C TYR A 44 12.98 7.97 14.06
N ALA A 45 13.75 9.02 13.79
CA ALA A 45 14.31 9.91 14.81
C ALA A 45 13.26 10.78 15.50
N ASP A 46 12.10 10.99 14.87
CA ASP A 46 11.00 11.81 15.41
C ASP A 46 10.02 10.97 16.26
N GLU A 47 10.13 9.64 16.20
CA GLU A 47 9.29 8.72 16.95
C GLU A 47 9.71 8.63 18.42
N VAL A 48 8.72 8.47 19.30
CA VAL A 48 8.99 8.13 20.71
C VAL A 48 9.52 6.71 20.75
N GLY A 49 10.75 6.53 21.22
CA GLY A 49 11.37 5.21 21.25
C GLY A 49 12.84 5.21 21.69
N PRO A 50 13.56 4.12 21.39
CA PRO A 50 14.96 3.96 21.76
C PRO A 50 15.83 5.05 21.14
N ARG A 51 16.83 5.52 21.90
CA ARG A 51 17.76 6.53 21.41
C ARG A 51 18.85 5.87 20.56
N PRO A 52 19.11 6.37 19.34
CA PRO A 52 20.19 5.83 18.50
C PRO A 52 21.55 6.03 19.19
N GLY A 53 22.47 5.08 18.96
CA GLY A 53 23.84 5.10 19.48
C GLY A 53 24.07 4.33 20.80
N THR A 54 23.04 3.72 21.39
CA THR A 54 23.19 2.84 22.56
C THR A 54 23.23 1.36 22.21
N ASP A 55 23.01 1.01 20.94
CA ASP A 55 22.94 -0.39 20.49
C ASP A 55 24.35 -0.98 20.32
N VAL A 56 24.54 -2.22 20.79
CA VAL A 56 25.79 -2.97 20.58
C VAL A 56 25.77 -3.73 19.25
N GLU A 57 24.57 -4.01 18.72
CA GLU A 57 24.34 -4.80 17.50
C GLU A 57 23.75 -3.95 16.36
N SER A 58 23.97 -4.38 15.11
CA SER A 58 23.40 -3.81 13.89
C SER A 58 22.27 -4.70 13.33
N GLY A 59 21.38 -4.13 12.51
CA GLY A 59 20.35 -4.88 11.79
C GLY A 59 18.93 -4.63 12.32
N TRP A 60 18.06 -5.64 12.19
CA TRP A 60 16.61 -5.51 12.43
C TRP A 60 16.24 -5.01 13.83
N ALA A 61 16.97 -5.43 14.87
CA ALA A 61 16.71 -5.04 16.26
C ALA A 61 17.45 -3.76 16.70
N SER A 62 18.17 -3.08 15.81
CA SER A 62 19.07 -1.96 16.13
C SER A 62 18.44 -0.62 15.78
N ALA A 63 18.10 0.21 16.78
CA ALA A 63 17.53 1.54 16.55
C ALA A 63 18.44 2.41 15.68
N SER A 64 19.75 2.32 15.91
CA SER A 64 20.78 3.00 15.14
C SER A 64 20.76 2.63 13.66
N THR A 65 20.50 1.35 13.34
CA THR A 65 20.39 0.89 11.94
C THR A 65 19.17 1.51 11.28
N TRP A 66 17.99 1.44 11.93
CA TRP A 66 16.77 2.04 11.39
C TRP A 66 16.93 3.53 11.17
N THR A 67 17.35 4.28 12.19
CA THR A 67 17.54 5.74 12.11
C THR A 67 18.52 6.15 11.00
N ALA A 68 19.54 5.34 10.69
CA ALA A 68 20.46 5.61 9.58
C ALA A 68 19.77 5.61 8.19
N TYR A 69 18.66 4.90 8.04
CA TYR A 69 17.87 4.86 6.79
C TYR A 69 16.66 5.81 6.81
N ASP A 70 16.51 6.63 7.85
CA ASP A 70 15.52 7.70 8.03
C ASP A 70 14.05 7.25 8.10
N ARG A 71 13.52 6.58 7.07
CA ARG A 71 12.09 6.22 6.98
C ARG A 71 11.80 5.09 6.00
N ALA A 72 10.66 4.41 6.19
CA ALA A 72 10.16 3.39 5.26
C ALA A 72 9.31 4.02 4.16
N THR A 73 9.34 3.43 2.96
CA THR A 73 8.39 3.73 1.88
C THR A 73 7.88 2.43 1.26
N LEU A 74 6.57 2.24 1.25
CA LEU A 74 5.89 1.19 0.51
C LEU A 74 5.06 1.85 -0.58
N SER A 75 5.34 1.60 -1.85
CA SER A 75 4.62 2.30 -2.91
C SER A 75 4.58 1.57 -4.25
N SER A 76 3.41 1.70 -4.88
CA SER A 76 3.18 1.32 -6.28
C SER A 76 3.44 2.47 -7.27
N THR A 77 3.61 3.70 -6.78
CA THR A 77 3.65 4.93 -7.59
C THR A 77 4.88 5.79 -7.38
N PHE A 78 5.62 5.61 -6.28
CA PHE A 78 6.80 6.41 -5.96
C PHE A 78 7.94 6.22 -6.97
N TRP A 79 8.16 4.96 -7.39
CA TRP A 79 9.11 4.62 -8.45
C TRP A 79 8.32 4.38 -9.75
N PRO A 80 8.44 5.27 -10.75
CA PRO A 80 7.71 5.15 -12.01
C PRO A 80 7.96 3.81 -12.67
N ASP A 81 6.88 3.15 -13.10
CA ASP A 81 6.93 1.87 -13.80
C ASP A 81 7.68 0.74 -13.07
N ALA A 82 7.85 0.83 -11.75
CA ALA A 82 8.47 -0.22 -10.95
C ALA A 82 7.45 -1.16 -10.28
N ALA A 83 6.18 -0.77 -10.17
CA ALA A 83 5.12 -1.61 -9.59
C ALA A 83 3.89 -1.75 -10.50
N THR A 84 3.10 -2.81 -10.28
CA THR A 84 1.87 -3.10 -11.03
C THR A 84 0.61 -2.56 -10.34
N GLY A 85 0.67 -2.30 -9.03
CA GLY A 85 -0.51 -2.05 -8.19
C GLY A 85 -1.24 -3.34 -7.84
N VAL A 86 -2.29 -3.23 -7.02
CA VAL A 86 -3.08 -4.39 -6.57
C VAL A 86 -4.33 -4.52 -7.43
N LEU A 87 -4.63 -5.72 -7.94
CA LEU A 87 -5.86 -5.94 -8.71
C LEU A 87 -7.08 -5.74 -7.81
N ALA A 88 -7.82 -4.65 -8.05
CA ALA A 88 -8.86 -4.17 -7.16
C ALA A 88 -10.26 -4.60 -7.59
N ALA A 89 -10.53 -4.60 -8.90
CA ALA A 89 -11.82 -5.05 -9.38
C ALA A 89 -11.73 -5.62 -10.79
N THR A 90 -12.54 -6.65 -11.00
CA THR A 90 -12.88 -7.21 -12.30
C THR A 90 -14.39 -7.26 -12.42
N ARG A 91 -14.92 -7.58 -13.60
CA ARG A 91 -16.38 -7.70 -13.79
C ARG A 91 -17.01 -8.78 -12.90
N SER A 92 -16.27 -9.85 -12.61
CA SER A 92 -16.73 -10.94 -11.75
C SER A 92 -16.50 -10.66 -10.26
N ILE A 93 -15.57 -9.78 -9.92
CA ILE A 93 -15.20 -9.43 -8.55
C ILE A 93 -15.14 -7.89 -8.46
N PRO A 94 -16.28 -7.21 -8.36
CA PRO A 94 -16.31 -5.76 -8.23
C PRO A 94 -15.84 -5.31 -6.84
N PHE A 95 -15.45 -4.03 -6.72
CA PHE A 95 -15.25 -3.36 -5.44
C PHE A 95 -16.44 -2.43 -5.18
N ARG A 96 -17.00 -2.47 -3.97
CA ARG A 96 -18.22 -1.71 -3.64
C ARG A 96 -17.92 -0.69 -2.56
N PHE A 97 -17.72 0.56 -2.94
CA PHE A 97 -17.56 1.67 -2.01
C PHE A 97 -18.76 1.82 -1.07
N GLY A 98 -19.98 1.47 -1.49
CA GLY A 98 -21.15 1.53 -0.63
C GLY A 98 -21.23 0.42 0.42
N ASP A 99 -20.44 -0.65 0.31
CA ASP A 99 -20.48 -1.79 1.23
C ASP A 99 -19.71 -1.50 2.51
N PHE A 100 -20.36 -1.71 3.66
CA PHE A 100 -19.77 -1.56 4.99
C PHE A 100 -19.06 -2.83 5.47
N ARG A 101 -19.20 -3.95 4.76
CA ARG A 101 -18.44 -5.16 5.06
C ARG A 101 -16.99 -5.01 4.57
N PRO A 102 -16.02 -5.57 5.31
CA PRO A 102 -14.64 -5.62 4.87
C PRO A 102 -14.49 -6.22 3.48
N GLN A 103 -13.71 -5.56 2.63
CA GLN A 103 -13.36 -6.04 1.29
C GLN A 103 -11.85 -6.24 1.21
N ILE A 104 -11.42 -7.49 1.01
CA ILE A 104 -10.01 -7.86 1.02
C ILE A 104 -9.49 -7.98 -0.40
N ARG A 105 -8.27 -7.48 -0.65
CA ARG A 105 -7.51 -7.69 -1.88
C ARG A 105 -6.13 -8.23 -1.54
N ALA A 106 -5.72 -9.25 -2.29
CA ALA A 106 -4.42 -9.88 -2.13
C ALA A 106 -3.56 -9.71 -3.39
N ALA A 107 -2.25 -9.71 -3.21
CA ALA A 107 -1.27 -9.64 -4.30
C ALA A 107 0.03 -10.32 -3.91
N ASP A 108 0.82 -10.69 -4.92
CA ASP A 108 2.16 -11.27 -4.80
C ASP A 108 2.22 -12.47 -3.83
N PRO A 109 1.42 -13.54 -4.05
CA PRO A 109 1.51 -14.74 -3.21
C PRO A 109 2.90 -15.37 -3.30
N LEU A 110 3.34 -16.04 -2.23
CA LEU A 110 4.57 -16.83 -2.27
C LEU A 110 4.34 -18.22 -2.91
N PRO A 111 5.32 -18.75 -3.67
CA PRO A 111 6.56 -18.08 -4.08
C PRO A 111 6.32 -16.98 -5.11
N VAL A 112 7.05 -15.86 -4.98
CA VAL A 112 6.98 -14.76 -5.96
C VAL A 112 7.57 -15.17 -7.31
N ASP A 113 7.01 -14.62 -8.38
CA ASP A 113 7.57 -14.75 -9.73
C ASP A 113 8.86 -13.91 -9.84
N PRO A 114 10.03 -14.53 -10.12
CA PRO A 114 11.30 -13.81 -10.20
C PRO A 114 11.39 -12.86 -11.40
N GLU A 115 10.59 -13.07 -12.44
CA GLU A 115 10.48 -12.16 -13.60
C GLU A 115 9.29 -11.20 -13.44
N GLY A 116 8.47 -11.43 -12.42
CA GLY A 116 7.27 -10.69 -12.11
C GLY A 116 7.59 -9.30 -11.56
N LYS A 117 6.78 -8.33 -11.98
CA LYS A 117 6.82 -6.98 -11.44
C LYS A 117 5.94 -6.92 -10.19
N PRO A 118 6.45 -6.48 -9.02
CA PRO A 118 5.70 -6.50 -7.77
C PRO A 118 4.49 -5.57 -7.82
N ALA A 119 3.46 -5.85 -7.02
CA ALA A 119 2.34 -4.96 -6.81
C ALA A 119 2.78 -3.66 -6.13
N VAL A 120 3.73 -3.75 -5.19
CA VAL A 120 4.25 -2.64 -4.39
C VAL A 120 5.75 -2.82 -4.16
N ASN A 121 6.53 -1.74 -4.29
CA ASN A 121 7.95 -1.73 -3.96
C ASN A 121 8.19 -1.25 -2.52
N LEU A 122 9.31 -1.70 -1.93
CA LEU A 122 9.76 -1.33 -0.59
C LEU A 122 11.10 -0.60 -0.62
N TYR A 123 11.20 0.43 0.20
CA TYR A 123 12.46 0.96 0.70
C TYR A 123 12.44 0.95 2.23
N LEU A 124 13.39 0.25 2.85
CA LEU A 124 13.54 0.21 4.31
C LEU A 124 15.00 0.37 4.73
N PHE A 125 15.87 -0.58 4.36
CA PHE A 125 17.32 -0.51 4.53
C PHE A 125 18.03 -0.37 3.18
N GLY A 126 17.39 0.38 2.28
CA GLY A 126 17.62 0.29 0.84
C GLY A 126 16.44 -0.36 0.12
N PRO A 127 16.55 -0.61 -1.20
CA PRO A 127 15.55 -1.34 -1.97
C PRO A 127 15.34 -2.74 -1.39
N GLY A 128 14.07 -3.09 -1.15
CA GLY A 128 13.65 -4.39 -0.64
C GLY A 128 12.48 -4.95 -1.45
N ALA A 129 11.93 -6.06 -0.98
CA ALA A 129 10.80 -6.75 -1.59
C ALA A 129 9.63 -6.88 -0.61
N VAL A 130 8.41 -6.93 -1.14
CA VAL A 130 7.19 -7.23 -0.39
C VAL A 130 6.44 -8.36 -1.10
N ALA A 131 5.80 -9.23 -0.33
CA ALA A 131 4.97 -10.32 -0.82
C ALA A 131 3.82 -10.57 0.16
N GLU A 132 2.90 -11.46 -0.24
CA GLU A 132 1.71 -11.87 0.53
C GLU A 132 0.91 -10.67 1.03
N HIS A 133 0.68 -9.71 0.15
CA HIS A 133 -0.16 -8.58 0.49
C HIS A 133 -1.57 -9.07 0.84
N GLU A 134 -2.09 -8.62 1.96
CA GLU A 134 -3.52 -8.67 2.27
C GLU A 134 -3.98 -7.28 2.69
N ILE A 135 -4.93 -6.72 1.94
CA ILE A 135 -5.38 -5.33 2.09
C ILE A 135 -6.87 -5.32 2.29
N GLU A 136 -7.29 -5.05 3.51
CA GLU A 136 -8.67 -4.92 3.90
C GLU A 136 -9.11 -3.46 3.80
N PHE A 137 -10.19 -3.20 3.08
CA PHE A 137 -10.85 -1.90 2.97
C PHE A 137 -12.20 -1.96 3.66
N THR A 138 -12.39 -1.14 4.70
CA THR A 138 -13.62 -1.11 5.49
C THR A 138 -14.18 0.31 5.54
N ARG A 139 -15.34 0.52 4.91
CA ARG A 139 -16.02 1.82 4.91
C ARG A 139 -16.48 2.17 6.31
N GLN A 140 -16.24 3.42 6.70
CA GLN A 140 -16.65 3.93 8.01
C GLN A 140 -18.03 4.62 7.93
N PRO A 141 -18.89 4.50 8.96
CA PRO A 141 -20.19 5.18 9.02
C PRO A 141 -20.11 6.70 8.85
N ALA A 142 -19.03 7.31 9.36
CA ALA A 142 -18.78 8.76 9.27
C ALA A 142 -18.28 9.20 7.88
N GLY A 143 -18.07 8.28 6.94
CA GLY A 143 -17.40 8.52 5.67
C GLY A 143 -15.94 8.07 5.67
N GLY A 144 -15.34 7.96 4.48
CA GLY A 144 -13.98 7.43 4.32
C GLY A 144 -13.85 5.94 4.61
N PHE A 145 -12.60 5.49 4.66
CA PHE A 145 -12.23 4.09 4.85
C PHE A 145 -11.19 3.95 5.97
N THR A 146 -11.29 2.83 6.68
CA THR A 146 -10.16 2.25 7.39
C THR A 146 -9.53 1.21 6.48
N ILE A 147 -8.21 1.26 6.34
CA ILE A 147 -7.42 0.32 5.57
C ILE A 147 -6.47 -0.40 6.52
N VAL A 148 -6.54 -1.72 6.51
CA VAL A 148 -5.57 -2.58 7.17
C VAL A 148 -4.78 -3.29 6.09
N TRP A 149 -3.46 -3.15 6.14
CA TRP A 149 -2.56 -3.73 5.14
C TRP A 149 -1.47 -4.55 5.81
N THR A 150 -1.43 -5.84 5.52
CA THR A 150 -0.39 -6.75 5.99
C THR A 150 0.40 -7.34 4.83
N GLY A 151 1.55 -7.92 5.16
CA GLY A 151 2.33 -8.74 4.25
C GLY A 151 3.68 -9.11 4.83
N ARG A 152 4.48 -9.79 4.01
CA ARG A 152 5.86 -10.17 4.34
C ARG A 152 6.86 -9.33 3.55
N ILE A 153 8.01 -9.05 4.15
CA ILE A 153 9.06 -8.24 3.53
C ILE A 153 10.41 -8.94 3.56
N ASN A 154 11.21 -8.67 2.54
CA ASN A 154 12.66 -8.75 2.62
C ASN A 154 13.20 -7.30 2.62
N PRO A 155 13.80 -6.83 3.72
CA PRO A 155 14.23 -5.44 3.84
C PRO A 155 15.55 -5.14 3.11
N THR A 156 16.21 -6.17 2.58
CA THR A 156 17.53 -6.09 1.95
C THR A 156 17.50 -6.46 0.46
N PRO A 157 18.39 -5.88 -0.36
CA PRO A 157 18.47 -6.24 -1.77
C PRO A 157 19.08 -7.64 -1.95
N GLY A 158 18.53 -8.43 -2.86
CA GLY A 158 19.08 -9.74 -3.21
C GLY A 158 18.32 -10.43 -4.34
N ALA A 159 19.00 -11.31 -5.08
CA ALA A 159 18.42 -12.06 -6.20
C ALA A 159 17.45 -13.17 -5.75
N SER A 160 17.47 -13.53 -4.47
CA SER A 160 16.60 -14.56 -3.87
C SER A 160 16.09 -14.04 -2.54
N PRO A 161 15.06 -13.19 -2.54
CA PRO A 161 14.53 -12.60 -1.33
C PRO A 161 13.96 -13.68 -0.41
N VAL A 162 14.42 -13.68 0.84
CA VAL A 162 13.81 -14.43 1.94
C VAL A 162 12.84 -13.50 2.66
N PHE A 163 11.57 -13.85 2.68
CA PHE A 163 10.52 -13.04 3.31
C PHE A 163 10.32 -13.48 4.77
N ASP A 164 11.29 -13.20 5.64
CA ASP A 164 11.32 -13.61 7.05
C ASP A 164 10.71 -12.57 8.01
N HIS A 165 10.51 -11.35 7.54
CA HIS A 165 9.88 -10.27 8.31
C HIS A 165 8.44 -10.01 7.84
N GLU A 166 7.63 -9.48 8.75
CA GLU A 166 6.24 -9.12 8.50
C GLU A 166 6.03 -7.62 8.72
N PHE A 167 4.94 -7.09 8.19
CA PHE A 167 4.44 -5.78 8.55
C PHE A 167 2.92 -5.78 8.67
N ARG A 168 2.42 -4.81 9.42
CA ARG A 168 1.02 -4.44 9.47
C ARG A 168 0.92 -2.93 9.44
N ALA A 169 0.08 -2.36 8.59
CA ALA A 169 -0.27 -0.96 8.62
C ALA A 169 -1.77 -0.82 8.87
N GLU A 170 -2.14 0.17 9.66
CA GLU A 170 -3.53 0.56 9.89
C GLU A 170 -3.66 2.05 9.64
N VAL A 171 -4.64 2.42 8.81
CA VAL A 171 -4.85 3.79 8.39
C VAL A 171 -6.34 4.10 8.41
N SER A 172 -6.74 5.14 9.14
CA SER A 172 -8.13 5.62 9.23
C SER A 172 -8.33 6.91 8.45
N ASP A 173 -9.60 7.22 8.20
CA ASP A 173 -10.05 8.45 7.52
C ASP A 173 -9.39 8.60 6.15
N VAL A 174 -9.29 7.49 5.42
CA VAL A 174 -8.74 7.42 4.08
C VAL A 174 -9.84 7.74 3.07
N GLU A 175 -9.55 8.67 2.16
CA GLU A 175 -10.36 8.92 0.98
C GLU A 175 -9.76 8.22 -0.24
N PHE A 176 -10.64 7.71 -1.12
CA PHE A 176 -10.20 7.19 -2.41
C PHE A 176 -9.92 8.33 -3.38
N GLY A 177 -8.72 8.34 -3.94
CA GLY A 177 -8.23 9.31 -4.90
C GLY A 177 -8.79 9.12 -6.32
N PRO A 178 -8.26 9.87 -7.29
CA PRO A 178 -8.68 9.80 -8.68
C PRO A 178 -8.39 8.44 -9.32
N VAL A 179 -9.09 8.14 -10.42
CA VAL A 179 -8.82 6.98 -11.26
C VAL A 179 -8.15 7.44 -12.54
N ARG A 180 -6.90 7.02 -12.78
CA ARG A 180 -6.19 7.23 -14.04
C ARG A 180 -6.78 6.32 -15.11
N ILE A 181 -7.04 6.87 -16.30
CA ILE A 181 -7.50 6.10 -17.46
C ILE A 181 -6.36 5.91 -18.47
N PRO A 182 -6.38 4.86 -19.31
CA PRO A 182 -5.36 4.67 -20.34
C PRO A 182 -5.33 5.83 -21.34
N ASP A 183 -4.13 6.22 -21.77
CA ASP A 183 -3.96 7.20 -22.84
C ASP A 183 -4.72 6.77 -24.11
N GLY A 184 -5.44 7.74 -24.67
CA GLY A 184 -6.29 7.56 -25.85
C GLY A 184 -7.66 6.95 -25.58
N MET A 185 -8.00 6.56 -24.34
CA MET A 185 -9.34 6.07 -23.99
C MET A 185 -10.33 7.23 -23.83
N PRO A 186 -11.47 7.24 -24.54
CA PRO A 186 -12.51 8.24 -24.32
C PRO A 186 -13.10 8.16 -22.91
N ALA A 187 -13.28 9.30 -22.24
CA ALA A 187 -13.81 9.35 -20.88
C ALA A 187 -15.16 8.61 -20.72
N ARG A 188 -16.05 8.71 -21.71
CA ARG A 188 -17.33 7.99 -21.70
C ARG A 188 -17.15 6.47 -21.70
N GLU A 189 -16.17 5.97 -22.45
CA GLU A 189 -15.85 4.53 -22.47
C GLU A 189 -15.32 4.10 -21.11
N ALA A 190 -14.40 4.87 -20.53
CA ALA A 190 -13.86 4.60 -19.20
C ALA A 190 -14.95 4.57 -18.13
N LEU A 191 -15.90 5.51 -18.15
CA LEU A 191 -17.03 5.54 -17.23
C LEU A 191 -17.89 4.28 -17.33
N VAL A 192 -18.24 3.83 -18.54
CA VAL A 192 -19.00 2.59 -18.76
C VAL A 192 -18.27 1.35 -18.24
N LEU A 193 -16.92 1.35 -18.30
CA LEU A 193 -16.13 0.28 -17.72
C LEU A 193 -16.13 0.36 -16.19
N LEU A 194 -15.92 1.55 -15.62
CA LEU A 194 -15.88 1.76 -14.17
C LEU A 194 -17.21 1.42 -13.49
N GLU A 195 -18.36 1.78 -14.08
CA GLU A 195 -19.69 1.43 -13.55
C GLU A 195 -19.91 -0.09 -13.38
N LYS A 196 -19.16 -0.91 -14.11
CA LYS A 196 -19.20 -2.38 -13.99
C LYS A 196 -18.28 -2.91 -12.89
N LEU A 197 -17.28 -2.14 -12.49
CA LEU A 197 -16.22 -2.52 -11.56
C LEU A 197 -16.46 -1.99 -10.16
N ILE A 198 -17.02 -0.78 -10.07
CA ILE A 198 -17.24 -0.03 -8.84
C ILE A 198 -18.63 0.61 -8.86
N ASP A 199 -19.25 0.71 -7.68
CA ASP A 199 -20.44 1.53 -7.51
C ASP A 199 -20.03 3.01 -7.36
N PRO A 200 -20.91 3.95 -7.74
CA PRO A 200 -20.70 5.34 -7.37
C PRO A 200 -20.70 5.43 -5.84
N ALA A 201 -19.58 5.88 -5.27
CA ALA A 201 -19.54 6.23 -3.85
C ALA A 201 -20.59 7.32 -3.62
N ASP A 202 -21.68 6.99 -2.91
CA ASP A 202 -22.75 7.93 -2.58
C ASP A 202 -22.13 9.25 -2.03
N THR A 203 -22.56 10.42 -2.55
CA THR A 203 -22.21 11.83 -2.19
C THR A 203 -21.44 12.72 -3.20
N GLY A 204 -21.76 12.66 -4.50
CA GLY A 204 -21.39 13.77 -5.41
C GLY A 204 -19.95 13.77 -5.93
N THR A 205 -19.19 12.71 -5.66
CA THR A 205 -17.91 12.47 -6.33
C THR A 205 -18.19 11.91 -7.73
N ARG A 206 -18.37 12.80 -8.72
CA ARG A 206 -18.09 12.41 -10.11
C ARG A 206 -16.66 11.86 -10.13
N PHE A 207 -16.45 10.67 -10.70
CA PHE A 207 -15.10 10.11 -10.87
C PHE A 207 -14.16 11.22 -11.32
N ARG A 208 -13.20 11.59 -10.45
CA ARG A 208 -12.16 12.54 -10.84
C ARG A 208 -11.22 11.73 -11.71
N LEU A 209 -11.49 11.77 -13.01
CA LEU A 209 -10.58 11.23 -14.01
C LEU A 209 -9.37 12.16 -14.02
N ALA A 210 -8.19 11.59 -13.75
CA ALA A 210 -6.91 12.26 -13.88
C ALA A 210 -6.35 12.04 -15.28
#